data_AF-A0A1S3J5P9-F1
#
_entry.id   AF-A0A1S3J5P9-F1
#
_cell.length_a   1.000
_cell.length_b   1.000
_cell.length_c   1.000
_cell.angle_alpha   90.00
_cell.angle_beta   90.00
_cell.angle_gamma   90.00
#
_symmetry.space_group_name_H-M   'P 1'
#
loop_
_entity.id
_entity.type
_entity.pdbx_description
1 polymer ?
#
loop_
_entity_poly.entity_id
_entity_poly.type
_entity_poly.pdbx_seq_one_letter_code
_entity_poly.pdbx_strand_id
1 'polypeptide(L)'
;MAASVTAVLTLKNGTKQEFSFPAGSLEKTVDLKILQESLRNLQKDTNEALTVLVNQEKATNNCSRNGKQDQDDDEEDEEEDEEEDNSSKNKKNTDTIKSEPPIKKSKR
;
A
#
# COMPACT_ATOMS: atom_id res chain seq x y z
N MET A 1 -28.12 15.11 5.33
CA MET A 1 -26.65 15.13 5.22
C MET A 1 -26.23 13.86 4.50
N ALA A 2 -25.41 13.97 3.45
CA ALA A 2 -24.79 12.80 2.83
C ALA A 2 -23.73 12.24 3.79
N ALA A 3 -23.63 10.92 3.89
CA ALA A 3 -22.57 10.30 4.68
C ALA A 3 -21.26 10.34 3.88
N SER A 4 -20.15 10.64 4.53
CA SER A 4 -18.80 10.53 3.96
C SER A 4 -17.88 9.80 4.93
N VAL A 5 -16.84 9.18 4.39
CA VAL A 5 -15.71 8.69 5.17
C VAL A 5 -14.55 9.64 4.95
N THR A 6 -13.96 10.09 6.05
CA THR A 6 -12.89 11.08 6.03
C THR A 6 -11.67 10.57 6.79
N ALA A 7 -10.48 10.72 6.21
CA ALA A 7 -9.21 10.60 6.92
C ALA A 7 -8.49 11.94 6.92
N VAL A 8 -7.86 12.27 8.05
CA VAL A 8 -7.08 13.50 8.21
C VAL A 8 -5.67 13.11 8.64
N LEU A 9 -4.69 13.36 7.77
CA LEU A 9 -3.28 13.24 8.10
C LEU A 9 -2.79 14.57 8.66
N THR A 10 -2.24 14.58 9.87
CA THR A 10 -1.59 15.76 10.45
C THR A 10 -0.10 15.51 10.55
N LEU A 11 0.69 16.33 9.87
CA LEU A 11 2.14 16.23 9.82
C LEU A 11 2.80 16.96 11.00
N LYS A 12 4.07 16.66 11.26
CA LYS A 12 4.86 17.28 12.35
C LYS A 12 4.97 18.81 12.23
N ASN A 13 4.90 19.34 11.02
CA ASN A 13 4.89 20.79 10.74
C ASN A 13 3.50 21.43 10.94
N GLY A 14 2.50 20.67 11.37
CA GLY A 14 1.13 21.12 11.57
C GLY A 14 0.26 21.11 10.30
N THR A 15 0.83 20.80 9.13
CA THR A 15 0.07 20.70 7.88
C THR A 15 -0.93 19.56 7.96
N LYS A 16 -2.15 19.81 7.49
CA LYS A 16 -3.23 18.82 7.43
C LYS A 16 -3.54 18.47 5.98
N GLN A 17 -3.70 17.17 5.72
CA GLN A 17 -4.19 16.65 4.45
C GLN A 17 -5.46 15.85 4.71
N GLU A 18 -6.55 16.24 4.07
CA GLU A 18 -7.86 15.62 4.23
C GLU A 18 -8.21 14.82 2.99
N PHE A 19 -8.68 13.59 3.21
CA PHE A 19 -9.20 12.71 2.18
C PHE A 19 -10.65 12.42 2.53
N SER A 20 -11.59 12.75 1.63
CA SER A 20 -13.02 12.62 1.90
C SER A 20 -13.71 11.96 0.72
N PHE A 21 -14.40 10.85 1.00
CA PHE A 21 -15.14 10.09 0.01
C PHE A 21 -16.60 9.99 0.41
N PRO A 22 -17.55 10.22 -0.52
CA PRO A 22 -18.96 10.02 -0.24
C PRO A 22 -19.23 8.54 0.03
N ALA A 23 -19.97 8.23 1.09
CA ALA A 23 -20.34 6.87 1.48
C ALA A 23 -21.87 6.65 1.50
N GLY A 24 -22.67 7.65 1.14
CA GLY A 24 -24.11 7.53 0.99
C GLY A 24 -24.75 8.75 0.36
N SER A 25 -25.92 8.57 -0.24
CA SER A 25 -26.75 9.66 -0.76
C SER A 25 -27.78 10.10 0.30
N LEU A 26 -28.23 11.35 0.24
CA LEU A 26 -29.18 11.95 1.18
C LEU A 26 -30.49 11.16 1.32
N GLU A 27 -30.86 10.36 0.32
CA GLU A 27 -32.18 9.73 0.20
C GLU A 27 -32.17 8.21 0.45
N LYS A 28 -31.00 7.60 0.60
CA LYS A 28 -30.88 6.14 0.83
C LYS A 28 -29.99 5.85 2.03
N THR A 29 -30.37 4.83 2.79
CA THR A 29 -29.50 4.22 3.80
C THR A 29 -28.13 3.92 3.20
N VAL A 30 -27.06 4.18 3.95
CA VAL A 30 -25.66 3.89 3.57
C VAL A 30 -25.59 2.49 2.96
N ASP A 31 -25.27 2.42 1.67
CA ASP A 31 -25.06 1.15 0.97
C ASP A 31 -23.68 0.63 1.37
N LEU A 32 -23.65 -0.57 1.97
CA LEU A 32 -22.40 -1.20 2.42
C LEU A 32 -21.41 -1.41 1.26
N LYS A 33 -21.88 -1.59 0.02
CA LYS A 33 -21.00 -1.68 -1.14
C LYS A 33 -20.33 -0.34 -1.43
N ILE A 34 -21.08 0.75 -1.41
CA ILE A 34 -20.56 2.11 -1.60
C ILE A 34 -19.58 2.44 -0.48
N LEU A 35 -19.94 2.13 0.77
CA LEU A 35 -19.05 2.34 1.92
C LEU A 35 -17.74 1.55 1.77
N GLN A 36 -17.81 0.28 1.35
CA GLN A 36 -16.63 -0.55 1.14
C GLN A 36 -15.73 0.01 0.04
N GLU A 37 -16.31 0.48 -1.06
CA GLU A 37 -15.57 1.11 -2.15
C GLU A 37 -14.91 2.42 -1.70
N SER A 38 -15.64 3.28 -1.01
CA SER A 38 -15.11 4.53 -0.46
C SER A 38 -13.98 4.29 0.54
N LEU A 39 -14.06 3.24 1.35
CA LEU A 39 -12.97 2.82 2.25
C LEU A 39 -11.74 2.32 1.48
N ARG A 40 -11.92 1.57 0.39
CA ARG A 40 -10.79 1.12 -0.46
C ARG A 40 -10.09 2.28 -1.13
N ASN A 41 -10.86 3.25 -1.65
CA ASN A 41 -10.31 4.44 -2.27
C ASN A 41 -9.56 5.29 -1.24
N LEU A 42 -10.16 5.50 -0.07
CA LEU A 42 -9.52 6.20 1.03
C LEU A 42 -8.20 5.54 1.46
N GLN A 43 -8.18 4.22 1.57
CA GLN A 43 -6.97 3.46 1.89
C GLN A 43 -5.88 3.65 0.82
N LYS A 44 -6.26 3.55 -0.47
CA LYS A 44 -5.32 3.68 -1.58
C LYS A 44 -4.66 5.06 -1.57
N ASP A 45 -5.46 6.13 -1.51
CA ASP A 45 -4.97 7.51 -1.58
C ASP A 45 -4.14 7.87 -0.35
N THR A 46 -4.54 7.40 0.84
CA THR A 46 -3.76 7.60 2.06
C THR A 46 -2.41 6.87 1.97
N ASN A 47 -2.38 5.65 1.44
CA ASN A 47 -1.14 4.89 1.27
C ASN A 47 -0.21 5.55 0.25
N GLU A 48 -0.75 6.06 -0.85
CA GLU A 48 0.03 6.78 -1.86
C GLU A 48 0.65 8.05 -1.27
N ALA A 49 -0.15 8.85 -0.55
CA ALA A 49 0.35 10.05 0.13
C ALA A 49 1.44 9.73 1.16
N LEU A 50 1.25 8.69 1.99
CA LEU A 50 2.25 8.25 2.94
C LEU A 50 3.53 7.75 2.26
N THR A 51 3.41 7.04 1.13
CA THR A 51 4.56 6.56 0.36
C THR A 51 5.39 7.73 -0.15
N VAL A 52 4.74 8.76 -0.70
CA VAL A 52 5.40 9.99 -1.15
C VAL A 52 6.13 10.67 0.02
N LEU A 53 5.46 10.84 1.17
CA LEU A 53 6.05 11.49 2.35
C LEU A 53 7.26 10.72 2.90
N VAL A 54 7.18 9.40 2.98
CA VAL A 54 8.30 8.56 3.42
C VAL A 54 9.48 8.65 2.46
N ASN A 55 9.22 8.65 1.16
CA ASN A 55 10.27 8.78 0.15
C ASN A 55 10.93 10.17 0.19
N GLN A 56 10.14 11.23 0.39
CA GLN A 56 10.65 12.58 0.61
C GLN A 56 11.54 12.64 1.86
N GLU A 57 11.09 12.07 2.99
CA GLU A 57 11.86 12.04 4.24
C GLU A 57 13.20 11.30 4.07
N LYS A 58 13.19 10.16 3.38
CA LYS A 58 14.41 9.39 3.04
C LYS A 58 15.36 10.18 2.15
N ALA A 59 14.84 10.84 1.11
CA ALA A 59 15.65 11.66 0.21
C ALA A 59 16.31 12.84 0.95
N THR A 60 15.58 13.53 1.81
CA THR A 60 16.15 14.61 2.63
C THR A 60 17.21 14.12 3.61
N ASN A 61 17.02 12.95 4.23
CA ASN A 61 18.00 12.38 5.16
C ASN A 61 19.26 11.87 4.45
N ASN A 62 19.13 11.39 3.20
CA ASN A 62 20.27 10.94 2.40
C ASN A 62 21.05 12.12 1.79
N CYS A 63 20.36 13.18 1.32
CA CYS A 63 21.04 14.40 0.85
C CYS A 63 21.85 15.09 1.95
N SER A 64 21.40 15.02 3.21
CA SER A 64 22.15 15.61 4.33
C SER A 64 23.45 14.86 4.66
N ARG A 65 23.69 13.66 4.10
CA ARG A 65 24.91 12.86 4.33
C ARG A 65 25.93 12.90 3.20
N ASN A 66 25.55 13.34 1.99
CA ASN A 66 26.42 13.30 0.81
C ASN A 66 27.13 14.63 0.50
N GLY A 67 27.23 15.55 1.46
CA GLY A 67 27.87 16.86 1.28
C GLY A 67 29.40 16.86 1.08
N LYS A 68 30.04 15.72 0.80
CA LYS A 68 31.42 15.61 0.30
C LYS A 68 31.63 14.28 -0.42
N GLN A 69 31.42 14.23 -1.73
CA GLN A 69 32.34 13.48 -2.58
C GLN A 69 32.38 14.11 -3.96
N ASP A 70 33.55 14.67 -4.23
CA ASP A 70 34.04 15.19 -5.49
C ASP A 70 34.13 14.07 -6.55
N GLN A 71 33.95 14.50 -7.80
CA GLN A 71 34.53 13.98 -9.06
C GLN A 71 33.91 12.76 -9.75
N ASP A 72 33.40 13.05 -10.96
CA ASP A 72 33.62 12.38 -12.24
C ASP A 72 33.96 10.88 -12.22
N ASP A 73 33.10 10.05 -12.82
CA ASP A 73 33.46 9.42 -14.10
C ASP A 73 32.21 8.92 -14.83
N ASP A 74 32.19 9.20 -16.14
CA ASP A 74 31.31 8.59 -17.13
C ASP A 74 31.50 7.08 -17.14
N GLU A 75 30.43 6.32 -17.37
CA GLU A 75 30.44 5.18 -18.29
C GLU A 75 28.98 4.70 -18.48
N GLU A 76 28.40 5.14 -19.58
CA GLU A 76 27.31 4.47 -20.27
C GLU A 76 27.80 3.08 -20.70
N ASP A 77 27.07 2.01 -20.38
CA ASP A 77 27.12 0.78 -21.16
C ASP A 77 25.73 0.16 -21.22
N GLU A 78 25.03 0.48 -22.31
CA GLU A 78 23.86 -0.22 -22.80
C GLU A 78 24.31 -1.54 -23.42
N GLU A 79 23.95 -2.68 -22.85
CA GLU A 79 23.70 -3.88 -23.66
C GLU A 79 22.41 -4.59 -23.21
N GLU A 80 21.39 -4.42 -24.06
CA GLU A 80 20.28 -5.36 -24.24
C GLU A 80 20.85 -6.72 -24.67
N ASP A 81 20.41 -7.83 -24.06
CA ASP A 81 20.28 -9.08 -24.80
C ASP A 81 19.18 -9.99 -24.21
N GLU A 82 18.64 -10.79 -25.10
CA GLU A 82 17.25 -11.19 -25.25
C GLU A 82 16.81 -12.40 -24.40
N GLU A 83 15.48 -12.50 -24.30
CA GLU A 83 14.64 -13.64 -23.96
C GLU A 83 15.18 -15.03 -24.34
N GLU A 84 15.06 -16.03 -23.44
CA GLU A 84 14.61 -17.36 -23.87
C GLU A 84 13.88 -18.15 -22.77
N ASP A 85 12.61 -18.40 -23.05
CA ASP A 85 11.70 -19.39 -22.47
C ASP A 85 12.31 -20.79 -22.46
N ASN A 86 12.17 -21.51 -21.33
CA ASN A 86 11.99 -22.96 -21.43
C ASN A 86 11.22 -23.54 -20.23
N SER A 87 9.90 -23.53 -20.39
CA SER A 87 8.96 -24.48 -19.80
C SER A 87 9.50 -25.92 -19.68
N SER A 88 9.54 -26.48 -18.46
CA SER A 88 9.34 -27.92 -18.27
C SER A 88 9.01 -28.35 -16.84
N LYS A 89 7.77 -28.87 -16.73
CA LYS A 89 7.38 -30.12 -16.02
C LYS A 89 7.30 -30.13 -14.48
N ASN A 90 6.08 -29.88 -14.03
CA ASN A 90 5.20 -30.89 -13.41
C ASN A 90 5.83 -31.88 -12.41
N LYS A 91 5.67 -31.62 -11.10
CA LYS A 91 5.54 -32.69 -10.10
C LYS A 91 4.36 -32.39 -9.17
N LYS A 92 3.27 -33.09 -9.47
CA LYS A 92 2.13 -33.39 -8.60
C LYS A 92 2.61 -34.22 -7.39
N ASN A 93 1.85 -34.12 -6.28
CA ASN A 93 1.87 -34.92 -5.03
C ASN A 93 2.51 -34.14 -3.86
N THR A 94 1.95 -34.02 -2.65
CA THR A 94 0.91 -34.79 -1.95
C THR A 94 0.54 -34.06 -0.64
N ASP A 95 -0.57 -34.50 -0.02
CA ASP A 95 -0.85 -34.49 1.42
C ASP A 95 -1.41 -33.22 2.11
N THR A 96 -2.74 -33.24 2.21
CA THR A 96 -3.56 -32.96 3.41
C THR A 96 -2.82 -32.45 4.66
N ILE A 97 -2.85 -31.14 4.89
CA ILE A 97 -2.57 -30.57 6.22
C ILE A 97 -3.88 -30.57 7.01
N LYS A 98 -4.10 -31.67 7.74
CA LYS A 98 -4.96 -31.71 8.92
C LYS A 98 -4.20 -31.03 10.06
N SER A 99 -4.66 -29.88 10.53
CA SER A 99 -4.37 -29.40 11.89
C SER A 99 -5.25 -28.20 12.28
N GLU A 100 -6.56 -28.41 12.39
CA GLU A 100 -7.40 -27.50 13.17
C GLU A 100 -7.37 -27.95 14.66
N PRO A 101 -6.96 -27.10 15.61
CA PRO A 101 -6.92 -27.48 17.03
C PRO A 101 -8.33 -27.51 17.63
N PRO A 102 -8.67 -28.45 18.54
CA PRO A 102 -10.02 -28.62 19.04
C PRO A 102 -10.44 -27.46 19.96
N ILE A 103 -11.52 -26.77 19.59
CA ILE A 103 -12.17 -25.75 20.43
C ILE A 103 -12.75 -26.45 21.68
N LYS A 104 -12.15 -26.21 22.85
CA LYS A 104 -12.71 -26.62 24.14
C LYS A 104 -14.06 -25.90 24.35
N LYS A 105 -15.17 -26.65 24.32
CA LYS A 105 -16.46 -26.15 24.80
C LYS A 105 -16.43 -26.10 26.34
N SER A 106 -16.54 -24.91 26.92
CA SER A 106 -16.86 -24.74 28.34
C SER A 106 -18.27 -25.26 28.61
N LYS A 107 -18.39 -26.26 29.49
CA LYS A 107 -19.67 -26.76 29.99
C LYS A 107 -20.30 -25.69 30.90
N ARG A 108 -21.58 -25.40 30.68
CA ARG A 108 -22.49 -24.93 31.74
C ARG A 108 -22.91 -26.13 32.58
#